data_AF-A0A1F6DGJ8-F1
#
_entry.id   AF-A0A1F6DGJ8-F1
#
_cell.length_a   1.000
_cell.length_b   1.000
_cell.length_c   1.000
_cell.angle_alpha   90.00
_cell.angle_beta   90.00
_cell.angle_gamma   90.00
#
_symmetry.space_group_name_H-M   'P 1'
#
loop_
_entity.id
_entity.type
_entity.pdbx_description
1 polymer ?
#
loop_
_entity_poly.entity_id
_entity_poly.type
_entity_poly.pdbx_seq_one_letter_code
_entity_poly.pdbx_strand_id
1 'polypeptide(L)' 'MGGVLPGFFSLLAWAIFLGATALALVLGFILSFHWYRYSSNQNVAFISTLVYGGGCLLILALLLGAVISAA' A
#
# COMPACT_ATOMS: atom_id res chain seq x y z
N MET A 1 21.75 28.91 1.86
CA MET A 1 20.90 27.97 2.63
C MET A 1 20.32 26.93 1.68
N GLY A 2 21.08 25.92 1.23
CA GLY A 2 20.62 25.09 0.09
C GLY A 2 21.32 23.75 -0.06
N GLY A 3 21.47 22.97 1.02
CA GLY A 3 22.21 21.70 0.98
C GLY A 3 21.53 20.48 1.60
N VAL A 4 20.33 20.60 2.18
CA VAL A 4 19.72 19.53 3.00
C VAL A 4 18.46 18.91 2.37
N LEU A 5 17.83 19.58 1.40
CA LEU A 5 16.48 19.20 0.95
C LEU A 5 16.37 17.97 0.01
N PRO A 6 17.32 17.65 -0.90
CA PRO A 6 17.07 16.59 -1.89
C PRO A 6 16.91 15.20 -1.27
N GLY A 7 17.74 14.86 -0.28
CA GLY A 7 17.68 13.55 0.40
C GLY A 7 16.51 13.42 1.37
N PHE A 8 16.08 14.52 1.99
CA PHE A 8 15.00 14.54 2.97
C PHE A 8 13.64 14.17 2.35
N PHE A 9 13.31 14.74 1.19
CA PHE A 9 12.04 14.42 0.51
C PHE A 9 11.96 12.98 0.01
N SER A 10 13.08 12.43 -0.48
CA SER A 10 13.17 11.02 -0.87
C SER A 10 12.97 10.08 0.31
N LEU A 11 13.66 10.34 1.44
CA LEU A 11 13.48 9.58 2.68
C LEU A 11 12.05 9.67 3.23
N LEU A 12 11.44 10.87 3.18
CA LEU A 12 10.06 11.08 3.58
C LEU A 12 9.07 10.30 2.71
N ALA A 13 9.28 10.29 1.38
CA ALA A 13 8.45 9.54 0.44
C ALA A 13 8.51 8.03 0.73
N TRP A 14 9.70 7.49 0.99
CA TRP A 14 9.87 6.09 1.40
C TRP A 14 9.21 5.78 2.74
N ALA A 15 9.32 6.67 3.73
CA ALA A 15 8.67 6.49 5.04
C ALA A 15 7.15 6.43 4.92
N ILE A 16 6.55 7.33 4.13
CA ILE A 16 5.11 7.34 3.86
C ILE A 16 4.69 6.08 3.10
N PHE A 17 5.44 5.67 2.08
CA PHE A 17 5.15 4.46 1.31
C PHE A 17 5.18 3.20 2.18
N LEU A 18 6.20 3.04 3.03
CA LEU A 18 6.30 1.90 3.94
C LEU A 18 5.16 1.90 4.96
N GLY A 19 4.82 3.06 5.53
CA GLY A 19 3.70 3.20 6.46
C GLY A 19 2.36 2.86 5.81
N ALA A 20 2.11 3.38 4.61
CA ALA A 20 0.89 3.10 3.86
C ALA A 20 0.81 1.62 3.43
N THR A 21 1.94 1.02 3.05
CA THR A 21 2.04 -0.41 2.72
C THR A 21 1.71 -1.28 3.93
N ALA A 22 2.29 -0.99 5.09
CA ALA A 22 2.00 -1.72 6.32
C ALA A 22 0.52 -1.60 6.71
N LEU A 23 -0.05 -0.39 6.64
CA LEU A 23 -1.46 -0.16 6.92
C LEU A 23 -2.38 -0.92 5.94
N ALA A 24 -2.06 -0.90 4.65
CA ALA A 24 -2.80 -1.61 3.62
C ALA A 24 -2.78 -3.13 3.83
N LEU A 25 -1.64 -3.71 4.25
CA LEU A 25 -1.54 -5.12 4.60
C LEU A 25 -2.38 -5.48 5.83
N VAL A 26 -2.36 -4.65 6.88
CA VAL A 26 -3.16 -4.86 8.09
C VAL A 26 -4.65 -4.79 7.78
N LEU A 27 -5.09 -3.76 7.06
CA LEU A 27 -6.49 -3.62 6.65
C LEU A 27 -6.92 -4.75 5.71
N GLY A 28 -6.06 -5.13 4.77
CA GLY A 28 -6.28 -6.27 3.87
C GLY A 28 -6.49 -7.57 4.65
N PHE A 29 -5.65 -7.84 5.64
CA PHE A 29 -5.79 -9.02 6.51
C PHE A 29 -7.11 -9.00 7.30
N ILE A 30 -7.46 -7.89 7.94
CA ILE A 30 -8.73 -7.75 8.69
C ILE A 30 -9.92 -7.99 7.75
N LEU A 31 -9.87 -7.42 6.54
CA LEU A 31 -10.91 -7.58 5.53
C LEU A 31 -11.01 -9.04 5.06
N SER A 32 -9.88 -9.73 4.88
CA SER A 32 -9.86 -11.17 4.58
C SER A 32 -10.55 -11.97 5.66
N PHE A 33 -10.20 -11.77 6.94
CA PHE A 33 -10.85 -12.49 8.05
C PHE A 33 -12.35 -12.23 8.11
N HIS A 34 -12.77 -10.99 7.88
CA HIS A 34 -14.18 -10.63 7.81
C HIS A 34 -14.87 -11.37 6.65
N TRP A 35 -14.34 -11.27 5.43
CA TRP A 35 -14.93 -11.90 4.25
C TRP A 35 -14.92 -13.43 4.32
N TYR A 36 -13.87 -14.06 4.85
CA TYR A 36 -13.83 -15.52 5.04
C TYR A 36 -14.89 -16.02 6.00
N ARG A 37 -15.27 -15.22 7.01
CA ARG A 37 -16.31 -15.59 7.97
C ARG A 37 -17.73 -15.48 7.40
N TYR A 38 -17.97 -14.54 6.48
CA TYR A 38 -19.30 -14.23 5.95
C TYR A 38 -19.53 -14.65 4.50
N SER A 39 -18.49 -15.09 3.78
CA SER A 39 -18.61 -15.50 2.38
C SER A 39 -19.13 -16.93 2.25
N SER A 40 -20.17 -17.09 1.42
CA SER A 40 -20.65 -18.40 0.98
C SER A 40 -19.65 -19.16 0.10
N ASN A 41 -18.63 -18.47 -0.44
CA ASN A 41 -17.57 -19.07 -1.25
C ASN A 41 -16.19 -18.52 -0.86
N GLN A 42 -15.40 -19.38 -0.22
CA GLN A 42 -14.08 -19.05 0.31
C GLN A 42 -13.06 -18.67 -0.78
N ASN A 43 -13.17 -19.25 -1.98
CA ASN A 43 -12.26 -18.95 -3.09
C ASN A 43 -12.47 -17.53 -3.62
N VAL A 44 -13.72 -17.07 -3.69
CA VAL A 44 -14.05 -15.71 -4.14
C VAL A 44 -13.52 -14.69 -3.14
N ALA A 45 -13.70 -14.94 -1.83
CA ALA A 45 -13.16 -14.05 -0.79
C ALA A 45 -11.63 -13.92 -0.87
N PHE A 46 -10.93 -15.04 -1.07
CA PHE A 46 -9.48 -15.04 -1.25
C PHE A 46 -9.04 -14.18 -2.45
N ILE A 47 -9.62 -14.44 -3.63
CA ILE A 47 -9.28 -13.73 -4.86
C ILE A 47 -9.57 -12.23 -4.71
N SER A 48 -10.72 -11.85 -4.14
CA SER A 48 -11.06 -10.45 -3.89
C SER A 48 -10.04 -9.75 -3.00
N THR A 49 -9.57 -10.42 -1.94
CA THR A 49 -8.56 -9.85 -1.04
C THR A 49 -7.20 -9.71 -1.70
N LEU A 50 -6.81 -10.66 -2.56
CA LEU A 50 -5.59 -10.59 -3.36
C LEU A 50 -5.63 -9.44 -4.37
N VAL A 51 -6.74 -9.30 -5.10
CA VAL A 51 -6.92 -8.24 -6.09
C VAL A 51 -6.93 -6.86 -5.41
N TYR A 52 -7.63 -6.72 -4.29
CA TYR A 52 -7.68 -5.47 -3.52
C TYR A 52 -6.30 -5.11 -2.97
N GLY A 53 -5.64 -6.02 -2.25
CA GLY A 53 -4.32 -5.79 -1.69
C GLY A 53 -3.26 -5.50 -2.75
N GLY A 54 -3.24 -6.31 -3.82
CA GLY A 54 -2.33 -6.11 -4.95
C GLY A 54 -2.56 -4.78 -5.68
N GLY A 55 -3.84 -4.40 -5.88
CA GLY A 55 -4.20 -3.12 -6.47
C GLY A 55 -3.75 -1.92 -5.63
N CYS A 56 -3.96 -1.98 -4.31
CA CYS A 56 -3.49 -0.95 -3.39
C CYS A 56 -1.96 -0.81 -3.40
N LEU A 57 -1.22 -1.92 -3.40
CA LEU A 57 0.24 -1.90 -3.47
C LEU A 57 0.75 -1.32 -4.79
N LEU A 58 0.12 -1.68 -5.91
CA LEU A 58 0.47 -1.14 -7.22
C LEU A 58 0.27 0.37 -7.25
N ILE A 59 -0.87 0.88 -6.77
CA ILE A 59 -1.14 2.33 -6.71
C ILE A 59 -0.12 3.04 -5.81
N LEU A 60 0.18 2.49 -4.63
CA LEU A 60 1.18 3.06 -3.73
C LEU A 60 2.57 3.11 -4.38
N ALA A 61 2.95 2.08 -5.14
CA ALA A 61 4.24 2.04 -5.83
C ALA A 61 4.32 3.07 -6.96
N LEU A 62 3.23 3.24 -7.73
CA LEU A 62 3.14 4.28 -8.76
C LEU A 62 3.23 5.69 -8.14
N LEU A 63 2.55 5.92 -7.01
CA LEU A 63 2.61 7.19 -6.28
C LEU A 63 4.02 7.48 -5.76
N LEU A 64 4.71 6.48 -5.19
CA LEU A 64 6.11 6.62 -4.77
C LEU A 64 7.01 6.99 -5.96
N GLY A 65 6.87 6.30 -7.08
CA GLY A 65 7.62 6.59 -8.31
C GLY A 65 7.37 8.01 -8.81
N ALA A 66 6.11 8.46 -8.83
CA ALA A 66 5.75 9.83 -9.21
C ALA A 66 6.39 10.88 -8.29
N VAL A 67 6.32 10.68 -6.97
CA VAL A 67 6.91 11.60 -5.98
C VAL A 67 8.43 11.67 -6.09
N ILE A 68 9.11 10.53 -6.26
CA ILE A 68 10.57 10.50 -6.43
C ILE A 68 10.99 11.16 -7.75
N SER A 69 10.23 10.94 -8.84
CA SER A 69 10.54 11.55 -10.14
C SER A 69 10.33 13.07 -10.20
N ALA A 70 9.52 13.60 -9.28
CA ALA A 70 9.17 15.02 -9.20
C ALA A 70 10.01 15.81 -8.17
N ALA A 71 10.85 15.14 -7.38
CA ALA A 71 11.72 15.72 -6.35
C ALA A 71 13.15 15.90 -6.86
#